data_AF-A0A497EAG2-F1
#
_entry.id   AF-A0A497EAG2-F1
#
_cell.length_a   1.000
_cell.length_b   1.000
_cell.length_c   1.000
_cell.angle_alpha   90.00
_cell.angle_beta   90.00
_cell.angle_gamma   90.00
#
_symmetry.space_group_name_H-M   'P 1'
#
loop_
_entity.id
_entity.type
_entity.pdbx_description
1 polymer ?
#
loop_
_entity_poly.entity_id
_entity_poly.type
_entity_poly.pdbx_seq_one_letter_code
_entity_poly.pdbx_strand_id
1 'polypeptide(L)'
;MRLNIALAACALCVYGCAQQSTKAEERTPETQAFIEWASEHAVALKSLGTSATAADLEPLRETLGSARLVGLGESRHDTREQLLLKGRLVRHLIQDLGFRALILEESVPHAQSLDRYVISGEGDLR
;
A
#
# COMPACT_ATOMS: atom_id res chain seq x y z
N MET A 1 -21.20 15.64 69.63
CA MET A 1 -22.42 14.97 69.15
C MET A 1 -22.00 13.70 68.45
N ARG A 2 -22.68 12.58 68.72
CA ARG A 2 -22.15 11.20 68.66
C ARG A 2 -21.77 10.71 67.25
N LEU A 3 -20.62 10.03 67.22
CA LEU A 3 -20.07 9.20 66.15
C LEU A 3 -20.84 7.87 66.11
N ASN A 4 -21.41 7.48 64.96
CA ASN A 4 -21.99 6.14 64.75
C ASN A 4 -21.28 5.48 63.56
N ILE A 5 -20.55 4.42 63.86
CA ILE A 5 -19.94 3.48 62.92
C ILE A 5 -21.05 2.56 62.39
N ALA A 6 -21.08 2.30 61.08
CA ALA A 6 -21.68 1.10 60.52
C ALA A 6 -20.83 0.62 59.33
N LEU A 7 -20.05 -0.42 59.59
CA LEU A 7 -19.42 -1.26 58.57
C LEU A 7 -20.53 -2.11 57.94
N ALA A 8 -20.73 -2.00 56.63
CA ALA A 8 -21.57 -2.93 55.87
C ALA A 8 -20.71 -3.51 54.75
N ALA A 9 -20.17 -4.70 54.99
CA ALA A 9 -19.68 -5.57 53.93
C ALA A 9 -20.89 -6.09 53.15
N CYS A 10 -20.93 -5.87 51.84
CA CYS A 10 -21.86 -6.55 50.96
C CYS A 10 -21.09 -7.22 49.82
N ALA A 11 -21.52 -8.44 49.56
CA ALA A 11 -20.87 -9.52 48.84
C ALA A 11 -20.55 -9.22 47.37
N LEU A 12 -19.63 -10.05 46.86
CA LEU A 12 -19.36 -10.31 45.45
C LEU A 12 -20.59 -10.10 44.53
N CYS A 13 -20.48 -9.13 43.65
CA CYS A 13 -21.10 -9.20 42.33
C CYS A 13 -19.98 -9.43 41.31
N VAL A 14 -19.82 -10.71 40.96
CA VAL A 14 -19.74 -11.19 39.57
C VAL A 14 -18.79 -10.43 38.63
N TYR A 15 -17.67 -11.10 38.35
CA TYR A 15 -17.08 -11.26 37.01
C TYR A 15 -17.77 -10.46 35.89
N GLY A 16 -17.04 -9.55 35.25
CA GLY A 16 -17.42 -9.04 33.93
C GLY A 16 -17.40 -7.52 33.80
N CYS A 17 -16.35 -6.85 34.27
CA CYS A 17 -16.05 -5.53 33.74
C CYS A 17 -15.12 -5.69 32.54
N ALA A 18 -15.61 -5.27 31.37
CA ALA A 18 -14.90 -5.09 30.11
C ALA A 18 -14.48 -6.35 29.34
N GLN A 19 -15.45 -7.15 28.89
CA GLN A 19 -15.43 -7.48 27.47
C GLN A 19 -16.00 -6.27 26.74
N GLN A 20 -15.14 -5.34 26.32
CA GLN A 20 -15.44 -4.55 25.14
C GLN A 20 -15.59 -5.58 24.02
N SER A 21 -16.83 -5.99 23.73
CA SER A 21 -17.13 -6.67 22.48
C SER A 21 -16.63 -5.72 21.40
N THR A 22 -15.56 -6.11 20.72
CA THR A 22 -15.23 -5.57 19.40
C THR A 22 -16.38 -5.98 18.50
N LYS A 23 -17.52 -5.30 18.59
CA LYS A 23 -18.51 -5.36 17.53
C LYS A 23 -17.78 -4.82 16.32
N ALA A 24 -17.41 -5.72 15.41
CA ALA A 24 -17.03 -5.33 14.08
C ALA A 24 -18.13 -4.40 13.59
N GLU A 25 -17.76 -3.17 13.28
CA GLU A 25 -18.68 -2.17 12.79
C GLU A 25 -19.40 -2.79 11.58
N GLU A 26 -20.72 -2.97 11.68
CA GLU A 26 -21.49 -3.58 10.59
C GLU A 26 -21.36 -2.66 9.37
N ARG A 27 -20.72 -3.19 8.33
CA ARG A 27 -20.53 -2.48 7.06
C ARG A 27 -21.89 -2.10 6.51
N THR A 28 -22.01 -0.86 6.03
CA THR A 28 -23.26 -0.43 5.39
C THR A 28 -23.53 -1.28 4.14
N PRO A 29 -24.80 -1.47 3.71
CA PRO A 29 -25.13 -2.19 2.48
C PRO A 29 -24.37 -1.67 1.25
N GLU A 30 -24.14 -0.35 1.18
CA GLU A 30 -23.38 0.29 0.09
C GLU A 30 -21.90 -0.11 0.14
N THR A 31 -21.30 -0.17 1.34
CA THR A 31 -19.92 -0.62 1.51
C THR A 31 -19.76 -2.08 1.10
N GLN A 32 -20.74 -2.92 1.45
CA GLN A 32 -20.73 -4.33 1.10
C GLN A 32 -20.85 -4.53 -0.42
N ALA A 33 -21.79 -3.82 -1.07
CA ALA A 33 -21.95 -3.85 -2.52
C ALA A 33 -20.67 -3.38 -3.26
N PHE A 34 -19.99 -2.34 -2.75
CA PHE A 34 -18.72 -1.90 -3.32
C PHE A 34 -17.62 -2.97 -3.19
N ILE A 35 -17.49 -3.62 -2.03
CA ILE A 35 -16.49 -4.67 -1.82
C ILE A 35 -16.74 -5.84 -2.78
N GLU A 36 -17.99 -6.25 -2.97
CA GLU A 36 -18.36 -7.31 -3.92
C GLU A 36 -17.97 -6.94 -5.34
N TRP A 37 -18.39 -5.77 -5.80
CA TRP A 37 -18.02 -5.27 -7.12
C TRP A 37 -16.49 -5.18 -7.30
N ALA A 38 -15.78 -4.59 -6.34
CA ALA A 38 -14.33 -4.45 -6.42
C ALA A 38 -13.62 -5.80 -6.43
N SER A 39 -14.10 -6.78 -5.66
CA SER A 39 -13.52 -8.12 -5.61
C SER A 39 -13.69 -8.88 -6.94
N GLU A 40 -14.78 -8.63 -7.67
CA GLU A 40 -15.03 -9.21 -8.99
C GLU A 40 -14.21 -8.56 -10.12
N HIS A 41 -13.84 -7.28 -9.96
CA HIS A 41 -13.21 -6.49 -11.03
C HIS A 41 -11.71 -6.20 -10.79
N ALA A 42 -11.20 -6.39 -9.57
CA ALA A 42 -9.81 -6.11 -9.25
C ALA A 42 -8.86 -7.11 -9.93
N VAL A 43 -7.75 -6.59 -10.44
CA VAL A 43 -6.64 -7.42 -10.93
C VAL A 43 -5.74 -7.78 -9.75
N ALA A 44 -5.70 -9.08 -9.42
CA ALA A 44 -4.87 -9.57 -8.33
C ALA A 44 -3.38 -9.59 -8.71
N LEU A 45 -2.56 -8.90 -7.92
CA LEU A 45 -1.10 -8.98 -7.99
C LEU A 45 -0.61 -10.20 -7.21
N LYS A 46 0.18 -11.06 -7.86
CA LYS A 46 0.58 -12.36 -7.30
C LYS A 46 1.83 -12.31 -6.44
N SER A 47 2.68 -11.30 -6.65
CA SER A 47 3.96 -11.19 -5.95
C SER A 47 4.47 -9.75 -5.91
N LEU A 48 5.31 -9.43 -4.94
CA LEU A 48 6.14 -8.22 -4.93
C LEU A 48 7.62 -8.54 -5.19
N GLY A 49 7.93 -9.79 -5.51
CA GLY A 49 9.29 -10.25 -5.76
C GLY A 49 9.90 -9.55 -6.96
N THR A 50 11.14 -9.11 -6.83
CA THR A 50 11.89 -8.45 -7.92
C THR A 50 12.21 -9.40 -9.06
N SER A 51 12.05 -10.72 -8.90
CA SER A 51 12.18 -11.74 -9.95
C SER A 51 10.83 -12.25 -10.48
N ALA A 52 9.70 -11.75 -9.97
CA ALA A 52 8.39 -12.21 -10.40
C ALA A 52 8.11 -11.82 -11.86
N THR A 53 7.46 -12.73 -12.59
CA THR A 53 7.05 -12.50 -13.99
C THR A 53 6.07 -11.33 -14.09
N ALA A 54 5.98 -10.67 -15.25
CA ALA A 54 5.03 -9.58 -15.49
C ALA A 54 3.61 -10.04 -15.90
N ALA A 55 3.32 -11.35 -15.87
CA ALA A 55 2.05 -11.90 -16.34
C ALA A 55 0.81 -11.37 -15.59
N ASP A 56 0.94 -11.02 -14.30
CA ASP A 56 -0.12 -10.38 -13.51
C ASP A 56 -0.26 -8.88 -13.78
N LEU A 57 0.67 -8.27 -14.54
CA LEU A 57 0.65 -6.86 -14.94
C LEU A 57 0.13 -6.67 -16.37
N GLU A 58 0.04 -7.72 -17.18
CA GLU A 58 -0.42 -7.63 -18.57
C GLU A 58 -1.77 -6.92 -18.77
N PRO A 59 -2.77 -7.05 -17.86
CA PRO A 59 -4.02 -6.27 -17.95
C PRO A 59 -3.82 -4.74 -17.98
N LEU A 60 -2.68 -4.23 -17.48
CA LEU A 60 -2.36 -2.81 -17.57
C LEU A 60 -2.15 -2.33 -19.01
N ARG A 61 -1.73 -3.22 -19.94
CA ARG A 61 -1.53 -2.82 -21.34
C ARG A 61 -2.80 -2.23 -21.94
N GLU A 62 -3.93 -2.88 -21.72
CA GLU A 62 -5.23 -2.41 -22.21
C GLU A 62 -5.65 -1.11 -21.50
N THR A 63 -5.44 -1.05 -20.19
CA THR A 63 -5.79 0.13 -19.37
C THR A 63 -5.01 1.38 -19.78
N LEU A 64 -3.72 1.23 -20.07
CA LEU A 64 -2.84 2.32 -20.48
C LEU A 64 -3.04 2.71 -21.95
N GLY A 65 -3.47 1.78 -22.80
CA GLY A 65 -3.71 2.01 -24.22
C GLY A 65 -2.50 2.66 -24.91
N SER A 66 -2.72 3.82 -25.53
CA SER A 66 -1.67 4.60 -26.21
C SER A 66 -1.07 5.72 -25.36
N ALA A 67 -1.12 5.61 -24.03
CA ALA A 67 -0.57 6.62 -23.13
C ALA A 67 0.94 6.82 -23.38
N ARG A 68 1.35 8.08 -23.52
CA ARG A 68 2.76 8.46 -23.67
C ARG A 68 3.46 8.77 -22.35
N LEU A 69 2.67 9.05 -21.30
CA LEU A 69 3.12 9.40 -19.97
C LEU A 69 2.27 8.64 -18.95
N VAL A 70 2.92 8.01 -17.98
CA VAL A 70 2.27 7.26 -16.90
C VAL A 70 2.82 7.77 -15.57
N GLY A 71 1.94 8.29 -14.71
CA GLY A 71 2.29 8.70 -13.36
C GLY A 71 2.19 7.52 -12.38
N LEU A 72 3.24 7.28 -11.61
CA LEU A 72 3.29 6.22 -10.59
C LEU A 72 3.42 6.84 -9.19
N GLY A 73 2.28 7.10 -8.55
CA GLY A 73 2.22 7.60 -7.18
C GLY A 73 2.50 6.53 -6.13
N GLU A 74 2.71 6.98 -4.89
CA GLU A 74 2.73 6.15 -3.69
C GLU A 74 2.01 6.87 -2.56
N SER A 75 1.47 6.10 -1.61
CA SER A 75 0.73 6.67 -0.49
C SER A 75 1.68 7.20 0.59
N ARG A 76 2.85 6.58 0.74
CA ARG A 76 3.93 7.00 1.64
C ARG A 76 5.30 6.60 1.07
N HIS A 77 6.31 7.43 1.31
CA HIS A 77 7.68 7.20 0.84
C HIS A 77 8.42 6.05 1.56
N ASP A 78 7.98 5.68 2.76
CA ASP A 78 8.64 4.71 3.63
C ASP A 78 8.07 3.28 3.52
N THR A 79 7.17 3.04 2.57
CA THR A 79 6.46 1.76 2.45
C THR A 79 7.14 0.85 1.42
N ARG A 80 7.87 -0.14 1.92
CA ARG A 80 8.65 -1.11 1.12
C ARG A 80 7.83 -1.76 0.01
N GLU A 81 6.61 -2.16 0.30
CA GLU A 81 5.72 -2.84 -0.64
C GLU A 81 5.39 -1.96 -1.85
N GLN A 82 5.21 -0.65 -1.63
CA GLN A 82 4.93 0.31 -2.70
C GLN A 82 6.18 0.53 -3.57
N LEU A 83 7.37 0.63 -2.97
CA LEU A 83 8.62 0.73 -3.71
C LEU A 83 8.91 -0.52 -4.55
N LEU A 84 8.68 -1.71 -3.99
CA LEU A 84 8.82 -2.98 -4.72
C LEU A 84 7.85 -3.07 -5.90
N LEU A 85 6.58 -2.72 -5.68
CA LEU A 85 5.57 -2.72 -6.73
C LEU A 85 5.93 -1.72 -7.84
N LYS A 86 6.32 -0.49 -7.49
CA LYS A 86 6.79 0.52 -8.46
C LYS A 86 7.97 0.01 -9.26
N GLY A 87 8.94 -0.67 -8.63
CA GLY A 87 10.04 -1.31 -9.35
C GLY A 87 9.58 -2.36 -10.37
N ARG A 88 8.59 -3.21 -10.03
CA ARG A 88 7.98 -4.16 -10.97
C ARG A 88 7.27 -3.45 -12.12
N LEU A 89 6.47 -2.43 -11.81
CA LEU A 89 5.72 -1.63 -12.80
C LEU A 89 6.66 -0.92 -13.78
N VAL A 90 7.68 -0.23 -13.28
CA VAL A 90 8.70 0.45 -14.10
C VAL A 90 9.39 -0.55 -15.02
N ARG A 91 9.75 -1.73 -14.51
CA ARG A 91 10.36 -2.77 -15.35
C ARG A 91 9.43 -3.20 -16.48
N HIS A 92 8.16 -3.53 -16.18
CA HIS A 92 7.18 -3.93 -17.19
C HIS A 92 6.95 -2.82 -18.23
N LEU A 93 6.80 -1.57 -17.79
CA LEU A 93 6.65 -0.41 -18.66
C LEU A 93 7.83 -0.28 -19.64
N ILE A 94 9.06 -0.48 -19.16
CA ILE A 94 10.25 -0.37 -20.00
C ILE A 94 10.42 -1.57 -20.92
N GLN A 95 10.36 -2.79 -20.36
CA GLN A 95 10.68 -4.04 -21.07
C GLN A 95 9.58 -4.42 -22.07
N ASP A 96 8.31 -4.32 -21.67
CA ASP A 96 7.18 -4.89 -22.41
C ASP A 96 6.29 -3.84 -23.09
N LEU A 97 6.29 -2.60 -22.58
CA LEU A 97 5.45 -1.50 -23.09
C LEU A 97 6.24 -0.37 -23.78
N GLY A 98 7.56 -0.49 -23.88
CA GLY A 98 8.38 0.38 -24.73
C GLY A 98 8.70 1.76 -24.15
N PHE A 99 8.43 2.02 -22.86
CA PHE A 99 8.84 3.27 -22.22
C PHE A 99 10.37 3.36 -22.12
N ARG A 100 10.92 4.58 -22.27
CA ARG A 100 12.38 4.82 -22.35
C ARG A 100 12.90 5.95 -21.47
N ALA A 101 12.01 6.62 -20.73
CA ALA A 101 12.37 7.68 -19.79
C ALA A 101 11.69 7.41 -18.44
N LEU A 102 12.44 7.65 -17.35
CA LEU A 102 11.94 7.60 -15.99
C LEU A 102 12.17 8.96 -15.34
N ILE A 103 11.09 9.61 -14.91
CA ILE A 103 11.13 10.87 -14.17
C ILE A 103 10.91 10.54 -12.70
N LEU A 104 11.83 10.98 -11.85
CA LEU A 104 11.78 10.75 -10.41
C LEU A 104 11.35 12.03 -9.68
N GLU A 105 10.65 11.85 -8.56
CA GLU A 105 10.40 12.92 -7.59
C GLU A 105 11.70 13.19 -6.83
N GLU A 106 12.62 13.88 -7.48
CA GLU A 106 13.96 14.13 -6.97
C GLU A 106 14.50 15.45 -7.54
N SER A 107 15.47 16.05 -6.86
CA SER A 107 16.20 17.22 -7.33
C SER A 107 16.94 16.93 -8.63
N VAL A 108 17.01 17.92 -9.52
CA VAL A 108 17.69 17.81 -10.82
C VAL A 108 19.16 17.37 -10.69
N PRO A 109 19.98 17.93 -9.78
CA PRO A 109 21.38 17.50 -9.65
C PRO A 109 21.53 16.03 -9.24
N HIS A 110 20.66 15.56 -8.34
CA HIS A 110 20.70 14.17 -7.89
C HIS A 110 20.20 13.22 -9.00
N ALA A 111 19.13 13.58 -9.70
CA ALA A 111 18.67 12.83 -10.87
C ALA A 111 19.74 12.73 -11.98
N GLN A 112 20.54 13.77 -12.20
CA GLN A 112 21.67 13.74 -13.14
C GLN A 112 22.79 12.79 -12.68
N SER A 113 23.08 12.73 -11.39
CA SER A 113 24.02 11.76 -10.83
C SER A 113 23.53 10.33 -10.99
N LEU A 114 22.23 10.09 -10.77
CA LEU A 114 21.58 8.80 -10.98
C LEU A 114 21.63 8.36 -12.45
N ASP A 115 21.30 9.27 -13.37
CA ASP A 115 21.34 9.00 -14.82
C ASP A 115 22.76 8.62 -15.27
N ARG A 116 23.77 9.38 -14.81
CA ARG A 116 25.18 9.06 -15.07
C ARG A 116 25.53 7.67 -14.57
N TYR A 117 25.17 7.35 -13.33
CA TYR A 117 25.43 6.04 -12.75
C TYR A 117 24.78 4.90 -13.57
N VAL A 118 23.54 5.07 -14.00
CA VAL A 118 22.83 4.05 -14.80
C VAL A 118 23.45 3.88 -16.19
N ILE A 119 23.89 4.97 -16.83
CA ILE A 119 24.42 4.95 -18.19
C ILE A 119 25.87 4.46 -18.24
N SER A 120 26.75 4.98 -17.37
CA SER A 120 28.19 4.70 -17.42
C SER A 120 28.70 3.76 -16.34
N GLY A 121 27.90 3.52 -15.29
CA GLY A 121 28.36 2.81 -14.09
C GLY A 121 29.26 3.64 -13.17
N GLU A 122 29.48 4.92 -13.48
CA GLU A 122 30.35 5.81 -12.68
C GLU A 122 29.57 6.55 -11.59
N GLY A 123 30.20 6.72 -10.43
CA GLY A 123 29.64 7.43 -9.28
C GLY A 123 29.29 6.50 -8.11
N ASP A 124 28.86 7.11 -7.00
CA ASP A 124 28.33 6.41 -5.84
C ASP A 124 26.93 6.97 -5.52
N LEU A 125 26.00 6.07 -5.22
CA LEU A 125 24.60 6.38 -4.93
C LEU A 125 24.26 6.22 -3.43
N ARG A 126 25.24 5.87 -2.59
CA ARG A 126 25.09 5.72 -1.14
C ARG A 126 25.41 6.99 -0.37
#